data_AF-A0A3M1HPN0-F1
#
_entry.id   AF-A0A3M1HPN0-F1
#
_cell.length_a   1.000
_cell.length_b   1.000
_cell.length_c   1.000
_cell.angle_alpha   90.00
_cell.angle_beta   90.00
_cell.angle_gamma   90.00
#
_symmetry.space_group_name_H-M   'P 1'
#
loop_
_entity.id
_entity.type
_entity.pdbx_description
1 polymer ?
#
loop_
_entity_poly.entity_id
_entity_poly.type
_entity_poly.pdbx_seq_one_letter_code
_entity_poly.pdbx_strand_id
1 'polypeptide(L)' 'MEAKVKSTSKLYLRKINIVKWNTPVCRQYGIRSIPHLMLYNPKGKLLSRGLGNVMNQIMKIQ' A
#
# COMPACT_ATOMS: atom_id res chain seq x y z
N MET A 1 7.31 2.74 7.11
CA MET A 1 6.41 3.35 6.12
C MET A 1 6.18 4.84 6.40
N GLU A 2 5.69 5.21 7.58
CA GLU A 2 5.37 6.62 7.91
C GLU A 2 6.58 7.56 7.81
N ALA A 3 7.72 7.21 8.39
CA ALA A 3 8.95 8.01 8.28
C ALA A 3 9.38 8.23 6.82
N LYS A 4 9.27 7.20 5.97
CA LYS A 4 9.62 7.27 4.54
C LYS A 4 8.66 8.14 3.74
N VAL A 5 7.37 8.15 4.11
CA VAL A 5 6.37 9.02 3.48
C VAL A 5 6.58 10.46 3.95
N LYS A 6 6.86 10.70 5.23
CA LYS A 6 7.19 12.03 5.76
C LYS A 6 8.46 12.63 5.13
N SER A 7 9.41 11.79 4.70
CA SER A 7 10.64 12.24 4.06
C SER A 7 10.50 12.59 2.57
N THR A 8 9.30 12.49 1.96
CA THR A 8 9.08 12.84 0.55
C THR A 8 7.69 13.41 0.31
N SER A 9 7.60 14.53 -0.42
CA SER A 9 6.31 15.11 -0.84
C SER A 9 5.61 14.32 -1.96
N LYS A 10 6.25 13.30 -2.53
CA LYS A 10 5.74 12.53 -3.68
C LYS A 10 4.83 11.35 -3.30
N LEU A 11 4.70 11.04 -2.01
CA LEU A 11 3.93 9.89 -1.54
C LEU A 11 2.83 10.31 -0.56
N TYR A 12 1.66 9.67 -0.70
CA TYR A 12 0.56 9.78 0.25
C TYR A 12 0.31 8.40 0.88
N LEU A 13 0.09 8.37 2.19
CA LEU A 13 -0.17 7.13 2.93
C LEU A 13 -1.62 7.07 3.41
N ARG A 14 -2.34 6.04 2.99
CA ARG A 14 -3.65 5.68 3.53
C ARG A 14 -3.54 4.40 4.34
N LYS A 15 -3.81 4.50 5.65
CA LYS A 15 -3.88 3.33 6.54
C LYS A 15 -5.31 2.80 6.56
N ILE A 16 -5.47 1.50 6.38
CA ILE A 16 -6.75 0.80 6.48
C ILE A 16 -6.60 -0.23 7.58
N ASN A 17 -7.45 -0.15 8.61
CA ASN A 17 -7.45 -1.11 9.71
C ASN A 17 -8.33 -2.32 9.35
N ILE A 18 -7.71 -3.50 9.25
CA ILE A 18 -8.43 -4.76 9.03
C ILE A 18 -8.64 -5.44 10.39
N VAL A 19 -9.81 -5.21 10.98
CA VAL A 19 -10.19 -5.82 12.27
C VAL A 19 -10.82 -7.21 12.11
N LYS A 20 -11.31 -7.54 10.92
CA LYS A 20 -11.89 -8.84 10.55
C LYS A 20 -11.56 -9.16 9.09
N TRP A 21 -11.32 -10.44 8.78
CA TRP A 21 -10.98 -10.87 7.42
C TRP A 21 -12.17 -10.85 6.45
N ASN A 22 -13.40 -10.95 6.95
CA ASN A 22 -14.61 -10.94 6.12
C ASN A 22 -15.12 -9.52 5.76
N THR A 23 -14.21 -8.56 5.59
CA THR A 23 -14.58 -7.19 5.19
C THR A 23 -14.64 -7.06 3.65
N PRO A 24 -15.46 -6.14 3.10
CA PRO A 24 -15.51 -5.88 1.66
C PRO A 24 -14.14 -5.58 1.06
N VAL A 25 -13.29 -4.83 1.77
CA VAL A 25 -11.92 -4.51 1.32
C VAL A 25 -11.04 -5.75 1.21
N CYS A 26 -11.11 -6.69 2.17
CA CYS A 26 -10.36 -7.94 2.09
C CYS A 26 -10.82 -8.79 0.91
N ARG A 27 -12.13 -8.88 0.66
CA ARG A 27 -12.67 -9.65 -0.47
C ARG A 27 -12.31 -9.01 -1.82
N GLN A 28 -12.56 -7.71 -1.98
CA GLN A 28 -12.32 -6.98 -3.23
C GLN A 28 -10.86 -7.03 -3.66
N TYR A 29 -9.93 -6.91 -2.70
CA TYR A 29 -8.50 -6.88 -3.01
C TYR A 29 -7.79 -8.21 -2.74
N GLY A 30 -8.50 -9.25 -2.30
CA GLY A 30 -7.91 -10.56 -1.98
C GLY A 30 -6.84 -10.49 -0.88
N ILE A 31 -7.04 -9.66 0.15
CA ILE A 31 -6.09 -9.49 1.26
C ILE A 31 -6.26 -10.66 2.24
N ARG A 32 -5.22 -11.48 2.38
CA ARG A 32 -5.21 -12.69 3.23
C ARG A 32 -4.22 -12.64 4.40
N SER A 33 -3.41 -11.60 4.46
CA SER A 33 -2.40 -11.41 5.51
C SER A 33 -2.11 -9.93 5.68
N ILE A 34 -1.59 -9.58 6.85
CA ILE A 34 -1.06 -8.25 7.17
C ILE A 34 0.41 -8.39 7.60
N PRO A 35 1.25 -7.39 7.34
CA PRO A 35 0.97 -6.15 6.59
C PRO A 35 0.79 -6.39 5.07
N HIS A 36 -0.19 -5.73 4.46
CA HIS A 36 -0.42 -5.74 3.00
C HIS A 36 -0.31 -4.32 2.46
N LEU A 37 0.60 -4.10 1.52
CA LEU A 37 0.77 -2.81 0.86
C LEU A 37 0.25 -2.87 -0.57
N MET A 38 -0.32 -1.75 -1.03
CA MET A 38 -0.73 -1.52 -2.41
C MET A 38 -0.25 -0.13 -2.81
N LEU A 39 0.43 -0.04 -3.95
CA LEU A 39 0.95 1.22 -4.50
C LEU A 39 0.11 1.62 -5.71
N TYR A 40 -0.44 2.82 -5.66
CA TYR A 40 -1.24 3.41 -6.74
C TYR A 40 -0.52 4.62 -7.32
N ASN A 41 -0.72 4.88 -8.61
CA ASN A 41 -0.34 6.15 -9.21
C ASN A 41 -1.40 7.23 -8.92
N PRO A 42 -1.13 8.52 -9.24
CA PRO A 42 -2.10 9.61 -9.01
C PRO A 42 -3.43 9.46 -9.77
N LYS A 43 -3.48 8.65 -10.82
CA LYS A 43 -4.70 8.33 -11.59
C LYS A 43 -5.50 7.15 -10.98
N GLY A 44 -5.09 6.63 -9.82
CA GLY A 44 -5.74 5.50 -9.16
C GLY A 44 -5.42 4.13 -9.76
N LYS A 45 -4.45 4.02 -10.68
CA LYS A 45 -4.02 2.73 -11.25
C LYS A 45 -3.11 2.01 -10.24
N LEU A 46 -3.41 0.73 -9.96
CA LEU A 46 -2.56 -0.13 -9.16
C LEU A 46 -1.25 -0.42 -9.91
N LEU A 47 -0.11 -0.04 -9.31
CA LEU A 47 1.23 -0.26 -9.85
C LEU A 47 1.89 -1.50 -9.27
N SER A 48 1.67 -1.77 -7.97
CA SER A 48 2.33 -2.87 -7.26
C SER A 48 1.55 -3.24 -6.00
N ARG A 49 1.70 -4.50 -5.54
CA ARG A 49 1.08 -5.01 -4.31
C ARG A 49 1.99 -6.00 -3.58
N GLY A 50 1.78 -6.12 -2.27
CA GLY A 50 2.62 -6.90 -1.36
C GLY A 50 3.80 -6.10 -0.83
N LEU A 51 4.26 -6.44 0.39
CA LEU A 51 5.28 -5.66 1.11
C LEU A 51 6.57 -5.49 0.29
N GLY A 52 7.19 -6.60 -0.15
CA GLY A 52 8.47 -6.56 -0.87
C GLY A 52 8.41 -5.78 -2.19
N ASN A 53 7.41 -6.08 -3.03
CA ASN A 53 7.27 -5.43 -4.33
C ASN A 53 7.00 -3.93 -4.22
N VAL A 54 6.21 -3.50 -3.23
CA VAL A 54 5.94 -2.07 -3.01
C VAL A 54 7.17 -1.35 -2.49
N MET A 55 7.90 -1.95 -1.54
CA MET A 55 9.13 -1.35 -1.01
C MET A 55 10.20 -1.18 -2.11
N ASN A 56 10.36 -2.16 -2.99
CA ASN A 56 11.27 -2.06 -4.13
C ASN A 56 10.92 -0.91 -5.07
N GLN A 57 9.63 -0.64 -5.30
CA GLN A 57 9.19 0.48 -6.13
C GLN A 57 9.44 1.82 -5.41
N ILE A 58 9.16 1.90 -4.11
CA ILE A 58 9.37 3.14 -3.33
C ILE A 58 10.86 3.51 -3.25
N MET A 59 11.77 2.55 -3.18
CA MET A 59 13.21 2.81 -3.19
C MET A 59 13.68 3.44 -4.51
N LYS A 60 13.00 3.15 -5.63
CA LYS A 60 13.31 3.73 -6.95
C LYS A 60 12.78 5.16 -7.14
N ILE A 61 11.94 5.67 -6.23
CA ILE A 61 11.34 7.01 -6.31
C ILE A 61 12.28 8.09 -5.71
N GLN A 62 13.45 7.67 -5.20
CA GLN A 62 14.49 8.57 -4.69
C GLN A 62 15.17 9.34 -5.82
#